data_AF-A0A354UQM2-F1
#
_entry.id   AF-A0A354UQM2-F1
#
_cell.length_a   1.000
_cell.length_b   1.000
_cell.length_c   1.000
_cell.angle_alpha   90.00
_cell.angle_beta   90.00
_cell.angle_gamma   90.00
#
_symmetry.space_group_name_H-M   'P 1'
#
loop_
_entity.id
_entity.type
_entity.pdbx_description
1 polymer ?
#
loop_
_entity_poly.entity_id
_entity_poly.type
_entity_poly.pdbx_seq_one_letter_code
_entity_poly.pdbx_strand_id
1 'polypeptide(L)'
;MKIQKNENSTERGKKLFNKYYSRIQREGWIKAGICGLSVGAGVMFLTSLVIWIFFAKFFWLALIGWVVAAAITTPIFYFKLYRPTTKAIAKRVDELGLEERIITMTELEGDESFIAMKQREDAMNAMKLVDADLLKTVVSTALIVTVSIGSVLGVGMTTVSALAEYKVIKKGQDIIPTEEIIYNVVYVVDEEYGGSIKGNLDQKVKKGENTTPVYVVTNENWVFLGWSDGSTETERSETDVQENKLFVALFSELELDEDEKGEGEGEGEGEGEEDEGMPPEQEGESDNKSDNNNNSTDNPNGGGRLTPNNQIIDGKTYYGDYYKDEKDQAMSDTTSNSEMTKDDKTSISDYFDAIATDPSEKEDDSKT
;
A
#
# COMPACT_ATOMS: atom_id res chain seq x y z
N MET A 1 -71.14 10.02 -45.57
CA MET A 1 -71.32 8.97 -44.54
C MET A 1 -70.48 7.70 -44.78
N LYS A 2 -70.71 6.85 -45.81
CA LYS A 2 -69.90 5.62 -46.02
C LYS A 2 -68.39 5.88 -46.09
N ILE A 3 -67.96 6.89 -46.87
CA ILE A 3 -66.54 7.23 -47.09
C ILE A 3 -65.82 7.53 -45.76
N GLN A 4 -66.33 8.46 -44.94
CA GLN A 4 -65.82 8.76 -43.60
C GLN A 4 -65.77 7.55 -42.66
N LYS A 5 -66.66 6.55 -42.84
CA LYS A 5 -66.62 5.31 -42.05
C LYS A 5 -65.45 4.42 -42.47
N ASN A 6 -65.13 4.35 -43.77
CA ASN A 6 -63.96 3.62 -44.26
C ASN A 6 -62.65 4.31 -43.84
N GLU A 7 -62.51 5.63 -43.99
CA GLU A 7 -61.31 6.37 -43.54
C GLU A 7 -60.99 6.10 -42.05
N ASN A 8 -62.01 6.25 -41.19
CA ASN A 8 -61.90 5.94 -39.75
C ASN A 8 -61.68 4.44 -39.44
N SER A 9 -61.74 3.55 -40.43
CA SER A 9 -61.41 2.12 -40.29
C SER A 9 -60.00 1.80 -40.81
N THR A 10 -59.54 2.49 -41.86
CA THR A 10 -58.18 2.39 -42.41
C THR A 10 -57.17 3.03 -41.47
N GLU A 11 -57.50 4.19 -40.89
CA GLU A 11 -56.70 4.83 -39.82
C GLU A 11 -56.50 3.91 -38.61
N ARG A 12 -57.55 3.16 -38.22
CA ARG A 12 -57.45 2.17 -37.15
C ARG A 12 -56.62 0.95 -37.56
N GLY A 13 -56.71 0.50 -38.82
CA GLY A 13 -55.83 -0.54 -39.38
C GLY A 13 -54.36 -0.15 -39.30
N LYS A 14 -53.99 1.04 -39.79
CA LYS A 14 -52.62 1.58 -39.71
C LYS A 14 -52.11 1.70 -38.26
N LYS A 15 -52.94 2.19 -37.34
CA LYS A 15 -52.58 2.32 -35.90
C LYS A 15 -52.40 0.96 -35.23
N LEU A 16 -53.20 -0.04 -35.59
CA LEU A 16 -53.01 -1.43 -35.18
C LEU A 16 -51.71 -2.01 -35.74
N PHE A 17 -51.47 -1.94 -37.05
CA PHE A 17 -50.24 -2.39 -37.71
C PHE A 17 -48.97 -1.84 -37.01
N ASN A 18 -48.93 -0.53 -36.75
CA ASN A 18 -47.84 0.11 -36.02
C ASN A 18 -47.69 -0.41 -34.56
N LYS A 19 -48.77 -0.86 -33.90
CA LYS A 19 -48.74 -1.53 -32.58
C LYS A 19 -48.07 -2.92 -32.65
N TYR A 20 -48.30 -3.72 -33.69
CA TYR A 20 -47.57 -4.99 -33.88
C TYR A 20 -46.09 -4.74 -34.17
N TYR A 21 -45.79 -3.83 -35.12
CA TYR A 21 -44.42 -3.52 -35.53
C TYR A 21 -43.57 -2.96 -34.38
N SER A 22 -44.10 -1.98 -33.62
CA SER A 22 -43.40 -1.43 -32.46
C SER A 22 -43.18 -2.46 -31.35
N ARG A 23 -44.08 -3.45 -31.16
CA ARG A 23 -43.89 -4.53 -30.19
C ARG A 23 -42.78 -5.51 -30.59
N ILE A 24 -42.70 -5.88 -31.88
CA ILE A 24 -41.64 -6.76 -32.39
C ILE A 24 -40.28 -6.03 -32.44
N GLN A 25 -40.26 -4.73 -32.77
CA GLN A 25 -39.07 -3.88 -32.62
C GLN A 25 -38.61 -3.79 -31.16
N ARG A 26 -39.56 -3.62 -30.21
CA ARG A 26 -39.27 -3.59 -28.77
C ARG A 26 -38.68 -4.91 -28.26
N GLU A 27 -39.10 -6.06 -28.79
CA GLU A 27 -38.45 -7.35 -28.51
C GLU A 27 -36.99 -7.37 -28.99
N GLY A 28 -36.70 -6.81 -30.16
CA GLY A 28 -35.33 -6.65 -30.66
C GLY A 28 -34.48 -5.78 -29.73
N TRP A 29 -35.02 -4.65 -29.26
CA TRP A 29 -34.35 -3.78 -28.27
C TRP A 29 -34.16 -4.46 -26.90
N ILE A 30 -35.11 -5.26 -26.42
CA ILE A 30 -34.97 -6.02 -25.17
C ILE A 30 -33.84 -7.05 -25.29
N LYS A 31 -33.79 -7.81 -26.40
CA LYS A 31 -32.71 -8.77 -26.67
C LYS A 31 -31.34 -8.09 -26.77
N ALA A 32 -31.27 -6.96 -27.46
CA ALA A 32 -30.07 -6.16 -27.58
C ALA A 32 -29.60 -5.58 -26.25
N GLY A 33 -30.52 -5.08 -25.41
CA GLY A 33 -30.22 -4.52 -24.09
C GLY A 33 -29.71 -5.58 -23.10
N ILE A 34 -30.33 -6.76 -23.07
CA ILE A 34 -29.85 -7.89 -22.25
C ILE A 34 -28.43 -8.31 -22.70
N CYS A 35 -28.17 -8.36 -24.01
CA CYS A 35 -26.84 -8.66 -24.53
C CYS A 35 -25.82 -7.56 -24.18
N GLY A 36 -26.19 -6.28 -24.31
CA GLY A 36 -25.34 -5.15 -23.93
C GLY A 36 -25.01 -5.11 -22.45
N LEU A 37 -25.97 -5.44 -21.58
CA LEU A 37 -25.75 -5.59 -20.13
C LEU A 37 -24.78 -6.75 -19.81
N SER A 38 -24.84 -7.87 -20.56
CA SER A 38 -23.89 -8.99 -20.37
C SER A 38 -22.45 -8.62 -20.73
N VAL A 39 -22.26 -7.88 -21.83
CA VAL A 39 -20.93 -7.39 -22.23
C VAL A 39 -20.45 -6.30 -21.27
N GLY A 40 -21.33 -5.39 -20.85
CA GLY A 40 -21.05 -4.40 -19.83
C GLY A 40 -20.60 -5.01 -18.51
N ALA A 41 -21.25 -6.08 -18.04
CA ALA A 41 -20.87 -6.79 -16.81
C ALA A 41 -19.47 -7.43 -16.91
N GLY A 42 -19.09 -7.96 -18.08
CA GLY A 42 -17.72 -8.42 -18.34
C GLY A 42 -16.69 -7.30 -18.27
N VAL A 43 -17.00 -6.13 -18.86
CA VAL A 43 -16.14 -4.94 -18.78
C VAL A 43 -16.03 -4.42 -17.34
N MET A 44 -17.12 -4.44 -16.58
CA MET A 44 -17.14 -4.06 -15.16
C MET A 44 -16.23 -4.96 -14.31
N PHE A 45 -16.31 -6.29 -14.50
CA PHE A 45 -15.43 -7.23 -13.80
C PHE A 45 -13.96 -6.98 -14.11
N LEU A 46 -13.60 -6.85 -15.39
CA LEU A 46 -12.21 -6.62 -15.81
C LEU A 46 -11.65 -5.27 -15.34
N THR A 47 -12.43 -4.19 -15.45
CA THR A 47 -12.01 -2.86 -14.99
C THR A 47 -11.89 -2.81 -13.46
N SER A 48 -12.84 -3.40 -12.73
CA SER A 48 -12.77 -3.54 -11.27
C SER A 48 -11.55 -4.33 -10.82
N LEU A 49 -11.19 -5.41 -11.52
CA LEU A 49 -10.00 -6.22 -11.21
C LEU A 49 -8.71 -5.41 -11.40
N VAL A 50 -8.57 -4.63 -12.48
CA VAL A 50 -7.41 -3.75 -12.68
C VAL A 50 -7.35 -2.65 -11.63
N ILE A 51 -8.50 -2.08 -11.24
CA ILE A 51 -8.57 -1.06 -10.18
C ILE A 51 -8.15 -1.64 -8.83
N TRP A 52 -8.57 -2.85 -8.46
CA TRP A 52 -8.15 -3.51 -7.21
C TRP A 52 -6.65 -3.81 -7.13
N ILE A 53 -5.99 -4.10 -8.26
CA ILE A 53 -4.54 -4.32 -8.29
C ILE A 53 -3.79 -3.00 -8.06
N PHE A 54 -4.08 -1.95 -8.84
CA PHE A 54 -3.23 -0.75 -8.92
C PHE A 54 -3.79 0.51 -8.22
N PHE A 55 -5.12 0.67 -8.18
CA PHE A 55 -5.76 1.99 -8.05
C PHE A 55 -7.05 1.99 -7.19
N ALA A 56 -7.12 1.13 -6.15
CA ALA A 56 -8.35 0.77 -5.42
C ALA A 56 -9.33 1.92 -5.12
N LYS A 57 -8.81 3.12 -4.80
CA LYS A 57 -9.54 4.38 -4.59
C LYS A 57 -10.55 4.77 -5.68
N PHE A 58 -10.39 4.27 -6.90
CA PHE A 58 -11.23 4.64 -8.05
C PHE A 58 -12.27 3.58 -8.43
N PHE A 59 -12.67 2.70 -7.48
CA PHE A 59 -13.60 1.59 -7.74
C PHE A 59 -14.93 2.01 -8.42
N TRP A 60 -15.42 3.23 -8.16
CA TRP A 60 -16.63 3.75 -8.81
C TRP A 60 -16.52 3.90 -10.33
N LEU A 61 -15.29 4.00 -10.88
CA LEU A 61 -15.09 4.08 -12.34
C LEU A 61 -15.54 2.80 -13.06
N ALA A 62 -15.53 1.64 -12.39
CA ALA A 62 -16.04 0.38 -12.96
C ALA A 62 -17.56 0.45 -13.23
N LEU A 63 -18.32 1.14 -12.36
CA LEU A 63 -19.76 1.37 -12.53
C LEU A 63 -20.05 2.34 -13.68
N ILE A 64 -19.24 3.39 -13.85
CA ILE A 64 -19.34 4.31 -14.99
C ILE A 64 -19.01 3.56 -16.30
N GLY A 65 -17.94 2.77 -16.30
CA GLY A 65 -17.55 1.90 -17.41
C GLY A 65 -18.63 0.90 -17.78
N TRP A 66 -19.32 0.31 -16.80
CA TRP A 66 -20.47 -0.59 -17.01
C TRP A 66 -21.61 0.08 -17.78
N VAL A 67 -22.06 1.26 -17.33
CA VAL A 67 -23.16 2.01 -17.97
C VAL A 67 -22.76 2.42 -19.40
N VAL A 68 -21.55 2.95 -19.58
CA VAL A 68 -21.05 3.38 -20.90
C VAL A 68 -20.92 2.20 -21.86
N ALA A 69 -20.36 1.07 -21.41
CA ALA A 69 -20.24 -0.15 -22.23
C ALA A 69 -21.61 -0.71 -22.62
N ALA A 70 -22.58 -0.77 -21.70
CA ALA A 70 -23.94 -1.22 -21.99
C ALA A 70 -24.67 -0.28 -22.97
N ALA A 71 -24.50 1.05 -22.81
CA ALA A 71 -25.10 2.06 -23.67
C ALA A 71 -24.54 2.05 -25.11
N ILE A 72 -23.25 1.76 -25.28
CA ILE A 72 -22.60 1.64 -26.61
C ILE A 72 -22.94 0.30 -27.28
N THR A 73 -22.91 -0.81 -26.52
CA THR A 73 -23.10 -2.15 -27.11
C THR A 73 -24.56 -2.45 -27.46
N THR A 74 -25.53 -1.96 -26.69
CA THR A 74 -26.97 -2.17 -26.95
C THR A 74 -27.40 -1.78 -28.38
N PRO A 75 -27.16 -0.54 -28.90
CA PRO A 75 -27.52 -0.19 -30.26
C PRO A 75 -26.73 -0.99 -31.31
N ILE A 76 -25.47 -1.37 -31.04
CA ILE A 76 -24.68 -2.21 -31.95
C ILE A 76 -25.32 -3.60 -32.10
N PHE A 77 -25.70 -4.26 -31.00
CA PHE A 77 -26.41 -5.53 -31.05
C PHE A 77 -27.80 -5.40 -31.68
N TYR A 78 -28.51 -4.29 -31.45
CA TYR A 78 -29.79 -4.04 -32.13
C TYR A 78 -29.59 -3.97 -33.65
N PHE A 79 -28.76 -3.06 -34.16
CA PHE A 79 -28.62 -2.85 -35.60
C PHE A 79 -27.93 -4.02 -36.33
N LYS A 80 -27.01 -4.75 -35.68
CA LYS A 80 -26.23 -5.83 -36.31
C LYS A 80 -26.84 -7.23 -36.18
N LEU A 81 -27.58 -7.53 -35.10
CA LEU A 81 -28.03 -8.89 -34.79
C LEU A 81 -29.54 -9.02 -34.54
N TYR A 82 -30.18 -8.03 -33.90
CA TYR A 82 -31.58 -8.14 -33.47
C TYR A 82 -32.59 -7.25 -34.22
N ARG A 83 -32.15 -6.53 -35.26
CA ARG A 83 -33.02 -5.70 -36.11
C ARG A 83 -33.97 -6.59 -36.93
N PRO A 84 -35.28 -6.56 -36.68
CA PRO A 84 -36.23 -7.37 -37.46
C PRO A 84 -36.46 -6.73 -38.84
N THR A 85 -36.48 -7.55 -39.90
CA THR A 85 -36.82 -7.09 -41.27
C THR A 85 -38.34 -7.03 -41.44
N THR A 86 -38.84 -6.15 -42.32
CA THR A 86 -40.30 -5.96 -42.52
C THR A 86 -41.02 -7.26 -42.87
N LYS A 87 -40.47 -8.09 -43.77
CA LYS A 87 -41.01 -9.41 -44.10
C LYS A 87 -41.02 -10.39 -42.92
N ALA A 88 -40.00 -10.37 -42.06
CA ALA A 88 -39.96 -11.21 -40.87
C ALA A 88 -40.94 -10.76 -39.78
N ILE A 89 -41.18 -9.44 -39.65
CA ILE A 89 -42.25 -8.91 -38.80
C ILE A 89 -43.61 -9.37 -39.34
N ALA A 90 -43.86 -9.16 -40.64
CA ALA A 90 -45.11 -9.53 -41.29
C ALA A 90 -45.44 -11.03 -41.11
N LYS A 91 -44.50 -11.93 -41.47
CA LYS A 91 -44.67 -13.37 -41.27
C LYS A 91 -45.01 -13.76 -39.82
N ARG A 92 -44.33 -13.17 -38.84
CA ARG A 92 -44.57 -13.46 -37.41
C ARG A 92 -45.88 -12.87 -36.89
N VAL A 93 -46.49 -11.92 -37.61
CA VAL A 93 -47.88 -11.47 -37.38
C VAL A 93 -48.86 -12.40 -38.10
N ASP A 94 -48.52 -12.93 -39.27
CA ASP A 94 -49.33 -13.94 -39.99
C ASP A 94 -49.44 -15.28 -39.23
N GLU A 95 -48.39 -15.68 -38.50
CA GLU A 95 -48.35 -16.82 -37.56
C GLU A 95 -49.43 -16.75 -36.45
N LEU A 96 -50.11 -15.61 -36.28
CA LEU A 96 -51.28 -15.46 -35.39
C LEU A 96 -52.61 -15.89 -36.03
N GLY A 97 -52.58 -16.49 -37.23
CA GLY A 97 -53.78 -16.92 -37.97
C GLY A 97 -54.32 -15.89 -38.97
N LEU A 98 -53.43 -15.09 -39.59
CA LEU A 98 -53.80 -14.13 -40.63
C LEU A 98 -53.48 -14.60 -42.06
N GLU A 99 -53.09 -15.88 -42.24
CA GLU A 99 -53.06 -16.58 -43.54
C GLU A 99 -52.23 -15.85 -44.62
N GLU A 100 -51.02 -15.42 -44.27
CA GLU A 100 -50.08 -14.71 -45.17
C GLU A 100 -50.61 -13.37 -45.74
N ARG A 101 -51.72 -12.84 -45.19
CA ARG A 101 -52.30 -11.55 -45.62
C ARG A 101 -51.39 -10.38 -45.28
N ILE A 102 -50.61 -10.42 -44.19
CA ILE A 102 -49.76 -9.30 -43.77
C ILE A 102 -48.44 -9.27 -44.55
N ILE A 103 -47.83 -10.43 -44.84
CA ILE A 103 -46.70 -10.49 -45.78
C ILE A 103 -47.12 -10.06 -47.19
N THR A 104 -48.29 -10.51 -47.67
CA THR A 104 -48.88 -10.03 -48.93
C THR A 104 -49.12 -8.51 -48.91
N MET A 105 -49.69 -7.97 -47.83
CA MET A 105 -49.88 -6.52 -47.64
C MET A 105 -48.57 -5.73 -47.70
N THR A 106 -47.49 -6.31 -47.19
CA THR A 106 -46.14 -5.70 -47.14
C THR A 106 -45.43 -5.75 -48.49
N GLU A 107 -45.63 -6.83 -49.26
CA GLU A 107 -45.07 -6.93 -50.63
C GLU A 107 -45.79 -6.02 -51.63
N LEU A 108 -47.08 -5.77 -51.40
CA LEU A 108 -47.91 -4.88 -52.21
C LEU A 108 -47.93 -3.42 -51.72
N GLU A 109 -47.06 -3.04 -50.77
CA GLU A 109 -47.04 -1.70 -50.17
C GLU A 109 -46.87 -0.58 -51.23
N GLY A 110 -46.10 -0.85 -52.30
CA GLY A 110 -45.86 0.06 -53.41
C GLY A 110 -46.73 -0.14 -54.67
N ASP A 111 -47.67 -1.09 -54.71
CA ASP A 111 -48.52 -1.31 -55.90
C ASP A 111 -49.86 -0.56 -55.79
N GLU A 112 -50.05 0.46 -56.63
CA GLU A 112 -51.28 1.24 -56.74
C GLU A 112 -52.39 0.54 -57.55
N SER A 113 -52.20 -0.71 -57.99
CA SER A 113 -53.26 -1.47 -58.65
C SER A 113 -54.50 -1.62 -57.75
N PHE A 114 -55.69 -1.60 -58.37
CA PHE A 114 -56.97 -1.76 -57.66
C PHE A 114 -57.04 -3.07 -56.86
N ILE A 115 -56.40 -4.14 -57.37
CA ILE A 115 -56.34 -5.45 -56.72
C ILE A 115 -55.46 -5.36 -55.47
N ALA A 116 -54.26 -4.78 -55.58
CA ALA A 116 -53.35 -4.61 -54.45
C ALA A 116 -53.93 -3.70 -53.36
N MET A 117 -54.55 -2.57 -53.71
CA MET A 117 -55.23 -1.72 -52.73
C MET A 117 -56.33 -2.49 -51.97
N LYS A 118 -57.11 -3.32 -52.66
CA LYS A 118 -58.19 -4.11 -52.04
C LYS A 118 -57.67 -5.27 -51.19
N GLN A 119 -56.59 -5.94 -51.60
CA GLN A 119 -55.90 -6.94 -50.77
C GLN A 119 -55.31 -6.31 -49.50
N ARG A 120 -54.77 -5.09 -49.60
CA ARG A 120 -54.31 -4.33 -48.43
C ARG A 120 -55.44 -3.89 -47.50
N GLU A 121 -56.62 -3.56 -48.04
CA GLU A 121 -57.84 -3.32 -47.23
C GLU A 121 -58.33 -4.58 -46.51
N ASP A 122 -58.34 -5.74 -47.17
CA ASP A 122 -58.71 -7.02 -46.55
C ASP A 122 -57.75 -7.44 -45.43
N ALA A 123 -56.44 -7.36 -45.67
CA ALA A 123 -55.41 -7.61 -44.67
C ALA A 123 -55.58 -6.70 -43.43
N MET A 124 -55.82 -5.39 -43.65
CA MET A 124 -56.14 -4.45 -42.58
C MET A 124 -57.49 -4.70 -41.89
N ASN A 125 -58.39 -5.49 -42.49
CA ASN A 125 -59.65 -5.90 -41.86
C ASN A 125 -59.49 -7.19 -41.05
N ALA A 126 -58.77 -8.20 -41.57
CA ALA A 126 -58.43 -9.42 -40.84
C ALA A 126 -57.61 -9.12 -39.57
N MET A 127 -56.61 -8.23 -39.67
CA MET A 127 -55.75 -7.83 -38.54
C MET A 127 -56.50 -7.15 -37.38
N LYS A 128 -57.76 -6.69 -37.59
CA LYS A 128 -58.61 -6.12 -36.53
C LYS A 128 -59.27 -7.19 -35.64
N LEU A 129 -59.22 -8.46 -36.05
CA LEU A 129 -59.85 -9.59 -35.36
C LEU A 129 -58.87 -10.37 -34.45
N VAL A 130 -57.58 -10.15 -34.62
CA VAL A 130 -56.50 -10.82 -33.88
C VAL A 130 -55.90 -9.87 -32.86
N ASP A 131 -55.71 -10.30 -31.61
CA ASP A 131 -55.17 -9.43 -30.57
C ASP A 131 -53.64 -9.35 -30.59
N ALA A 132 -53.11 -8.12 -30.64
CA ALA A 132 -51.66 -7.87 -30.61
C ALA A 132 -50.97 -8.37 -29.33
N ASP A 133 -51.72 -8.64 -28.27
CA ASP A 133 -51.25 -9.12 -26.97
C ASP A 133 -50.86 -10.61 -27.00
N LEU A 134 -51.22 -11.33 -28.07
CA LEU A 134 -50.77 -12.70 -28.35
C LEU A 134 -49.28 -12.79 -28.71
N LEU A 135 -48.66 -11.68 -29.17
CA LEU A 135 -47.22 -11.57 -29.42
C LEU A 135 -46.42 -11.50 -28.11
N LYS A 136 -46.31 -12.64 -27.42
CA LYS A 136 -45.46 -12.78 -26.23
C LYS A 136 -43.98 -12.61 -26.62
N THR A 137 -43.29 -11.76 -25.87
CA THR A 137 -41.85 -11.51 -26.03
C THR A 137 -41.06 -12.74 -25.57
N VAL A 138 -40.37 -13.42 -26.50
CA VAL A 138 -39.58 -14.62 -26.19
C VAL A 138 -38.10 -14.28 -26.12
N VAL A 139 -37.52 -14.32 -24.91
CA VAL A 139 -36.09 -14.11 -24.64
C VAL A 139 -35.42 -15.45 -24.35
N SER A 140 -34.16 -15.63 -24.78
CA SER A 140 -33.39 -16.84 -24.46
C SER A 140 -33.09 -16.90 -22.95
N THR A 141 -33.41 -18.03 -22.32
CA THR A 141 -33.07 -18.30 -20.91
C THR A 141 -31.56 -18.24 -20.67
N ALA A 142 -30.74 -18.68 -21.64
CA ALA A 142 -29.29 -18.61 -21.55
C ALA A 142 -28.79 -17.16 -21.42
N LEU A 143 -29.34 -16.21 -22.18
CA LEU A 143 -28.96 -14.79 -22.08
C LEU A 143 -29.26 -14.22 -20.69
N ILE A 144 -30.40 -14.59 -20.10
CA ILE A 144 -30.80 -14.16 -18.74
C ILE A 144 -29.82 -14.72 -17.71
N VAL A 145 -29.48 -16.01 -17.80
CA VAL A 145 -28.50 -16.67 -16.92
C VAL A 145 -27.12 -16.03 -17.04
N THR A 146 -26.64 -15.73 -18.25
CA THR A 146 -25.34 -15.06 -18.47
C THR A 146 -25.32 -13.65 -17.85
N VAL A 147 -26.38 -12.85 -18.01
CA VAL A 147 -26.47 -11.53 -17.34
C VAL A 147 -26.46 -11.67 -15.83
N SER A 148 -27.22 -12.59 -15.24
CA SER A 148 -27.26 -12.79 -13.80
C SER A 148 -25.90 -13.19 -13.23
N ILE A 149 -25.23 -14.17 -13.83
CA ILE A 149 -23.89 -14.62 -13.39
C ILE A 149 -22.86 -13.48 -13.52
N GLY A 150 -22.82 -12.81 -14.67
CA GLY A 150 -21.91 -11.68 -14.90
C GLY A 150 -22.14 -10.51 -13.93
N SER A 151 -23.40 -10.23 -13.60
CA SER A 151 -23.76 -9.16 -12.65
C SER A 151 -23.30 -9.49 -11.22
N VAL A 152 -23.49 -10.73 -10.76
CA VAL A 152 -23.02 -11.17 -9.43
C VAL A 152 -21.50 -11.09 -9.34
N LEU A 153 -20.77 -11.55 -10.36
CA LEU A 153 -19.31 -11.48 -10.40
C LEU A 153 -18.78 -10.03 -10.47
N GLY A 154 -19.39 -9.17 -11.30
CA GLY A 154 -19.01 -7.77 -11.42
C GLY A 154 -19.22 -6.98 -10.12
N VAL A 155 -20.38 -7.16 -9.46
CA VAL A 155 -20.67 -6.56 -8.16
C VAL A 155 -19.71 -7.10 -7.09
N GLY A 156 -19.46 -8.41 -7.04
CA GLY A 156 -18.52 -9.03 -6.10
C GLY A 156 -17.08 -8.51 -6.24
N MET A 157 -16.59 -8.31 -7.47
CA MET A 157 -15.26 -7.72 -7.66
C MET A 157 -15.22 -6.23 -7.25
N THR A 158 -16.34 -5.52 -7.44
CA THR A 158 -16.46 -4.10 -7.04
C THR A 158 -16.49 -3.94 -5.52
N THR A 159 -17.12 -4.85 -4.78
CA THR A 159 -17.06 -4.83 -3.30
C THR A 159 -15.67 -5.21 -2.78
N VAL A 160 -14.97 -6.16 -3.39
CA VAL A 160 -13.55 -6.44 -3.08
C VAL A 160 -12.67 -5.21 -3.33
N SER A 161 -12.92 -4.50 -4.44
CA SER A 161 -12.19 -3.26 -4.78
C SER A 161 -12.40 -2.17 -3.72
N ALA A 162 -13.66 -1.95 -3.29
CA ALA A 162 -13.98 -0.97 -2.25
C ALA A 162 -13.41 -1.35 -0.87
N LEU A 163 -13.49 -2.63 -0.47
CA LEU A 163 -12.94 -3.11 0.80
C LEU A 163 -11.41 -2.96 0.88
N ALA A 164 -10.71 -2.98 -0.25
CA ALA A 164 -9.28 -2.67 -0.33
C ALA A 164 -8.96 -1.17 -0.18
N GLU A 165 -9.88 -0.24 -0.51
CA GLU A 165 -9.71 1.17 -0.17
C GLU A 165 -9.88 1.40 1.35
N TYR A 166 -10.90 0.79 1.96
CA TYR A 166 -11.14 0.87 3.41
C TYR A 166 -10.13 0.08 4.27
N LYS A 167 -9.05 -0.45 3.67
CA LYS A 167 -8.01 -1.27 4.33
C LYS A 167 -8.51 -2.54 5.04
N VAL A 168 -9.73 -2.99 4.73
CA VAL A 168 -10.30 -4.24 5.28
C VAL A 168 -9.69 -5.47 4.60
N ILE A 169 -9.27 -5.33 3.35
CA ILE A 169 -8.58 -6.35 2.56
C ILE A 169 -7.30 -5.72 1.99
N LYS A 170 -6.25 -6.54 1.82
CA LYS A 170 -5.03 -6.15 1.08
C LYS A 170 -5.35 -5.78 -0.38
N LYS A 171 -4.52 -4.92 -0.99
CA LYS A 171 -4.60 -4.66 -2.43
C LYS A 171 -4.06 -5.85 -3.22
N GLY A 172 -4.36 -5.92 -4.52
CA GLY A 172 -3.87 -7.02 -5.36
C GLY A 172 -2.33 -7.12 -5.43
N GLN A 173 -1.62 -6.00 -5.29
CA GLN A 173 -0.15 -5.98 -5.21
C GLN A 173 0.39 -6.59 -3.90
N ASP A 174 -0.23 -6.31 -2.74
CA ASP A 174 0.24 -6.77 -1.42
C ASP A 174 -0.04 -8.27 -1.14
N ILE A 175 -0.58 -8.99 -2.12
CA ILE A 175 -0.96 -10.41 -2.08
C ILE A 175 -0.02 -11.29 -2.90
N ILE A 176 0.62 -10.72 -3.93
CA ILE A 176 1.74 -11.39 -4.60
C ILE A 176 2.95 -11.25 -3.66
N PRO A 177 3.57 -12.34 -3.20
CA PRO A 177 4.81 -12.23 -2.46
C PRO A 177 5.91 -11.74 -3.41
N THR A 178 6.26 -10.46 -3.31
CA THR A 178 7.58 -10.00 -3.74
C THR A 178 8.61 -10.81 -2.95
N GLU A 179 9.51 -11.52 -3.63
CA GLU A 179 10.60 -12.22 -2.95
C GLU A 179 11.48 -11.16 -2.26
N GLU A 180 11.43 -11.12 -0.92
CA GLU A 180 12.26 -10.22 -0.14
C GLU A 180 13.71 -10.69 -0.29
N ILE A 181 14.51 -9.91 -1.04
CA ILE A 181 15.94 -10.17 -1.18
C ILE A 181 16.59 -9.86 0.16
N ILE A 182 16.99 -10.92 0.86
CA ILE A 182 17.71 -10.87 2.13
C ILE A 182 19.20 -11.06 1.84
N TYR A 183 20.03 -10.17 2.38
CA TYR A 183 21.47 -10.29 2.37
C TYR A 183 21.97 -10.74 3.75
N ASN A 184 23.08 -11.48 3.78
CA ASN A 184 23.77 -11.84 5.01
C ASN A 184 25.02 -10.97 5.19
N VAL A 185 25.12 -10.31 6.34
CA VAL A 185 26.34 -9.63 6.79
C VAL A 185 26.92 -10.43 7.95
N VAL A 186 28.16 -10.88 7.81
CA VAL A 186 28.83 -11.74 8.79
C VAL A 186 30.06 -11.04 9.35
N TYR A 187 30.20 -11.05 10.68
CA TYR A 187 31.36 -10.52 11.39
C TYR A 187 32.10 -11.66 12.09
N VAL A 188 33.41 -11.79 11.85
CA VAL A 188 34.27 -12.84 12.43
C VAL A 188 35.53 -12.23 13.04
N VAL A 189 36.12 -12.92 14.02
CA VAL A 189 37.50 -12.68 14.47
C VAL A 189 38.41 -13.53 13.58
N ASP A 190 39.65 -13.07 13.33
CA ASP A 190 40.66 -13.87 12.63
C ASP A 190 41.02 -15.16 13.39
N GLU A 191 41.69 -16.12 12.75
CA GLU A 191 41.99 -17.43 13.38
C GLU A 191 43.02 -17.34 14.54
N GLU A 192 43.66 -16.19 14.71
CA GLU A 192 44.60 -15.88 15.79
C GLU A 192 43.90 -15.06 16.91
N TYR A 193 43.73 -15.67 18.08
CA TYR A 193 42.72 -15.29 19.09
C TYR A 193 43.04 -14.03 19.95
N GLY A 194 43.19 -12.87 19.30
CA GLY A 194 43.49 -11.59 19.97
C GLY A 194 42.31 -10.85 20.61
N GLY A 195 41.08 -11.32 20.42
CA GLY A 195 39.90 -10.65 20.99
C GLY A 195 38.57 -11.36 20.71
N SER A 196 37.48 -10.62 20.90
CA SER A 196 36.11 -11.07 20.69
C SER A 196 35.24 -9.94 20.12
N ILE A 197 34.16 -10.29 19.43
CA ILE A 197 33.16 -9.32 18.94
C ILE A 197 31.86 -9.55 19.70
N LYS A 198 31.32 -8.49 20.31
CA LYS A 198 30.02 -8.47 21.00
C LYS A 198 28.94 -7.89 20.07
N GLY A 199 27.78 -8.52 20.01
CA GLY A 199 26.66 -8.14 19.14
C GLY A 199 26.12 -9.34 18.37
N ASN A 200 25.34 -9.10 17.31
CA ASN A 200 24.92 -10.18 16.42
C ASN A 200 25.92 -10.37 15.26
N LEU A 201 26.49 -11.57 15.14
CA LEU A 201 27.56 -11.88 14.18
C LEU A 201 27.07 -12.43 12.83
N ASP A 202 25.85 -12.95 12.73
CA ASP A 202 25.20 -13.34 11.47
C ASP A 202 23.91 -12.53 11.32
N GLN A 203 23.95 -11.52 10.45
CA GLN A 203 22.90 -10.52 10.32
C GLN A 203 22.20 -10.62 8.96
N LYS A 204 20.98 -11.14 8.98
CA LYS A 204 20.11 -11.28 7.82
C LYS A 204 19.18 -10.08 7.70
N VAL A 205 19.54 -9.14 6.84
CA VAL A 205 18.85 -7.86 6.61
C VAL A 205 18.22 -7.85 5.22
N LYS A 206 17.11 -7.12 5.02
CA LYS A 206 16.55 -6.96 3.67
C LYS A 206 17.41 -5.98 2.85
N LYS A 207 17.28 -6.05 1.53
CA LYS A 207 17.90 -5.10 0.60
C LYS A 207 17.59 -3.65 0.99
N GLY A 208 18.63 -2.91 1.37
CA GLY A 208 18.56 -1.51 1.80
C GLY A 208 18.19 -1.26 3.26
N GLU A 209 18.11 -2.31 4.08
CA GLU A 209 18.07 -2.16 5.55
C GLU A 209 19.50 -2.04 6.13
N ASN A 210 19.58 -1.64 7.40
CA ASN A 210 20.84 -1.48 8.14
C ASN A 210 21.06 -2.68 9.07
N THR A 211 22.31 -2.99 9.40
CA THR A 211 22.66 -3.97 10.46
C THR A 211 22.63 -3.34 11.84
N THR A 212 22.42 -4.14 12.89
CA THR A 212 22.66 -3.72 14.28
C THR A 212 24.17 -3.57 14.55
N PRO A 213 24.62 -2.63 15.40
CA PRO A 213 26.04 -2.46 15.69
C PRO A 213 26.65 -3.68 16.38
N VAL A 214 27.93 -3.91 16.10
CA VAL A 214 28.80 -4.87 16.77
C VAL A 214 30.02 -4.14 17.34
N TYR A 215 30.58 -4.65 18.44
CA TYR A 215 31.64 -4.00 19.21
C TYR A 215 32.82 -4.94 19.40
N VAL A 216 34.02 -4.51 19.02
CA VAL A 216 35.27 -5.24 19.25
C VAL A 216 35.72 -5.08 20.70
N VAL A 217 36.18 -6.18 21.31
CA VAL A 217 36.78 -6.22 22.64
C VAL A 217 38.09 -7.01 22.53
N THR A 218 39.21 -6.34 22.75
CA THR A 218 40.56 -6.94 22.77
C THR A 218 40.78 -7.77 24.04
N ASN A 219 41.67 -8.75 23.96
CA ASN A 219 42.20 -9.47 25.12
C ASN A 219 43.36 -8.68 25.77
N GLU A 220 43.77 -9.09 26.98
CA GLU A 220 45.00 -8.58 27.61
C GLU A 220 46.22 -8.85 26.71
N ASN A 221 47.11 -7.87 26.58
CA ASN A 221 48.27 -7.86 25.68
C ASN A 221 47.97 -7.96 24.17
N TRP A 222 46.73 -7.65 23.72
CA TRP A 222 46.39 -7.58 22.30
C TRP A 222 45.81 -6.22 21.90
N VAL A 223 46.14 -5.76 20.70
CA VAL A 223 45.61 -4.53 20.07
C VAL A 223 44.77 -4.88 18.85
N PHE A 224 43.64 -4.19 18.68
CA PHE A 224 42.83 -4.27 17.46
C PHE A 224 43.46 -3.43 16.37
N LEU A 225 43.81 -4.05 15.23
CA LEU A 225 44.42 -3.36 14.08
C LEU A 225 43.37 -2.71 13.17
N GLY A 226 42.17 -3.29 13.12
CA GLY A 226 41.09 -2.86 12.22
C GLY A 226 40.34 -4.05 11.61
N TRP A 227 39.37 -3.72 10.76
CA TRP A 227 38.60 -4.67 9.97
C TRP A 227 39.29 -4.97 8.62
N SER A 228 38.94 -6.09 8.00
CA SER A 228 39.46 -6.55 6.70
C SER A 228 39.20 -5.61 5.51
N ASP A 229 38.38 -4.56 5.67
CA ASP A 229 38.17 -3.50 4.67
C ASP A 229 38.97 -2.22 4.95
N GLY A 230 39.74 -2.19 6.04
CA GLY A 230 40.57 -1.06 6.46
C GLY A 230 39.91 -0.09 7.46
N SER A 231 38.68 -0.33 7.93
CA SER A 231 38.11 0.48 9.01
C SER A 231 38.80 0.18 10.35
N THR A 232 39.20 1.21 11.09
CA THR A 232 39.79 1.10 12.43
C THR A 232 38.77 1.32 13.57
N GLU A 233 37.48 1.42 13.25
CA GLU A 233 36.42 1.68 14.24
C GLU A 233 36.08 0.40 15.03
N THR A 234 36.06 0.51 16.36
CA THR A 234 35.79 -0.63 17.27
C THR A 234 34.31 -0.93 17.39
N GLU A 235 33.43 0.06 17.26
CA GLU A 235 32.02 -0.16 16.91
C GLU A 235 31.89 -0.23 15.38
N ARG A 236 31.04 -1.13 14.88
CA ARG A 236 30.76 -1.24 13.45
C ARG A 236 29.28 -1.51 13.17
N SER A 237 28.71 -0.79 12.22
CA SER A 237 27.42 -1.11 11.60
C SER A 237 27.42 -0.76 10.11
N GLU A 238 26.57 -1.43 9.33
CA GLU A 238 26.38 -1.21 7.91
C GLU A 238 25.04 -0.52 7.65
N THR A 239 25.04 0.50 6.81
CA THR A 239 23.82 1.13 6.29
C THR A 239 23.57 0.74 4.83
N ASP A 240 22.31 0.76 4.40
CA ASP A 240 21.88 0.45 3.02
C ASP A 240 22.53 -0.83 2.44
N VAL A 241 22.27 -1.99 3.05
CA VAL A 241 22.92 -3.24 2.63
C VAL A 241 22.40 -3.71 1.27
N GLN A 242 23.27 -3.63 0.25
CA GLN A 242 22.98 -3.95 -1.16
C GLN A 242 23.50 -5.31 -1.63
N GLU A 243 24.33 -6.00 -0.83
CA GLU A 243 24.89 -7.32 -1.11
C GLU A 243 25.32 -8.06 0.18
N ASN A 244 25.71 -9.33 0.07
CA ASN A 244 26.27 -10.09 1.20
C ASN A 244 27.68 -9.54 1.54
N LYS A 245 27.97 -9.35 2.83
CA LYS A 245 29.28 -8.85 3.30
C LYS A 245 29.90 -9.80 4.33
N LEU A 246 31.22 -9.83 4.39
CA LEU A 246 32.01 -10.53 5.40
C LEU A 246 33.10 -9.58 5.91
N PHE A 247 33.18 -9.42 7.23
CA PHE A 247 34.20 -8.59 7.88
C PHE A 247 34.98 -9.41 8.90
N VAL A 248 36.31 -9.42 8.76
CA VAL A 248 37.24 -10.04 9.72
C VAL A 248 37.80 -8.93 10.60
N ALA A 249 37.74 -9.09 11.92
CA ALA A 249 38.44 -8.25 12.88
C ALA A 249 39.87 -8.77 13.06
N LEU A 250 40.85 -7.91 12.79
CA LEU A 250 42.28 -8.21 12.81
C LEU A 250 42.92 -7.69 14.10
N PHE A 251 43.82 -8.47 14.69
CA PHE A 251 44.47 -8.16 15.96
C PHE A 251 46.00 -8.39 15.85
N SER A 252 46.76 -7.80 16.77
CA SER A 252 48.18 -8.09 16.99
C SER A 252 48.44 -8.29 18.47
N GLU A 253 49.31 -9.23 18.81
CA GLU A 253 49.91 -9.25 20.14
C GLU A 253 50.76 -7.99 20.32
N LEU A 254 50.84 -7.50 21.56
CA LEU A 254 51.59 -6.31 21.93
C LEU A 254 52.78 -6.77 22.78
N GLU A 255 53.96 -6.83 22.16
CA GLU A 255 55.21 -7.15 22.84
C GLU A 255 55.52 -6.06 23.88
N LEU A 256 55.26 -6.37 25.15
CA LEU A 256 55.64 -5.55 26.29
C LEU A 256 57.08 -5.89 26.68
N ASP A 257 58.03 -5.03 26.33
CA ASP A 257 59.38 -5.07 26.88
C ASP A 257 59.32 -4.87 28.40
N GLU A 258 59.59 -5.91 29.20
CA GLU A 258 59.51 -5.88 30.68
C GLU A 258 60.65 -5.07 31.37
N ASP A 259 61.28 -4.11 30.67
CA ASP A 259 62.59 -3.54 31.03
C ASP A 259 62.63 -1.99 31.14
N GLU A 260 61.60 -1.35 31.74
CA GLU A 260 61.77 0.04 32.23
C GLU A 260 61.11 0.34 33.60
N LYS A 261 61.58 -0.34 34.65
CA LYS A 261 61.45 0.12 36.05
C LYS A 261 62.67 0.94 36.48
N GLY A 262 62.81 2.14 35.93
CA GLY A 262 63.83 3.10 36.33
C GLY A 262 63.41 3.99 37.51
N GLU A 263 63.96 3.75 38.70
CA GLU A 263 63.96 4.72 39.80
C GLU A 263 65.28 5.51 39.83
N GLY A 264 65.22 6.83 40.06
CA GLY A 264 66.33 7.60 40.65
C GLY A 264 67.19 8.49 39.73
N GLU A 265 66.88 9.79 39.75
CA GLU A 265 67.80 10.96 39.87
C GLU A 265 69.19 10.97 39.18
N GLY A 266 69.46 11.99 38.35
CA GLY A 266 70.82 12.36 37.93
C GLY A 266 70.87 13.60 37.01
N GLU A 267 71.61 14.65 37.41
CA GLU A 267 71.74 15.92 36.67
C GLU A 267 72.82 15.88 35.57
N GLY A 268 72.68 16.71 34.52
CA GLY A 268 73.71 16.93 33.49
C GLY A 268 73.34 17.99 32.45
N GLU A 269 74.18 19.02 32.29
CA GLU A 269 73.95 20.21 31.43
C GLU A 269 74.53 20.05 30.00
N GLY A 270 74.01 20.80 29.01
CA GLY A 270 74.66 20.91 27.68
C GLY A 270 73.83 21.56 26.55
N GLU A 271 74.14 22.82 26.26
CA GLU A 271 73.80 23.69 25.09
C GLU A 271 73.74 22.95 23.72
N GLY A 272 73.01 23.33 22.66
CA GLY A 272 72.18 24.51 22.26
C GLY A 272 71.42 24.15 20.95
N GLU A 273 70.80 25.01 20.13
CA GLU A 273 70.72 26.48 20.00
C GLU A 273 69.26 26.91 19.60
N GLU A 274 69.08 28.17 19.18
CA GLU A 274 67.82 28.82 18.73
C GLU A 274 67.38 28.33 17.30
N ASP A 275 66.30 28.73 16.63
CA ASP A 275 65.52 29.99 16.60
C ASP A 275 64.18 29.83 15.81
N GLU A 276 63.31 30.87 15.81
CA GLU A 276 62.11 31.18 14.99
C GLU A 276 61.16 30.05 14.46
N GLY A 277 59.83 30.21 14.44
CA GLY A 277 59.01 31.39 14.73
C GLY A 277 57.52 31.17 14.38
N MET A 278 56.64 32.06 14.85
CA MET A 278 55.17 31.93 14.78
C MET A 278 54.53 32.81 13.69
N PRO A 279 53.61 32.28 12.86
CA PRO A 279 52.63 33.07 12.11
C PRO A 279 51.38 33.38 12.98
N PRO A 280 50.84 34.62 12.97
CA PRO A 280 49.77 35.04 13.87
C PRO A 280 48.34 34.85 13.31
N GLU A 281 47.37 35.24 14.14
CA GLU A 281 45.92 35.20 13.94
C GLU A 281 45.42 36.03 12.73
N GLN A 282 44.19 35.75 12.28
CA GLN A 282 43.33 36.77 11.68
C GLN A 282 41.88 36.61 12.17
N GLU A 283 41.38 37.64 12.85
CA GLU A 283 39.99 37.75 13.29
C GLU A 283 39.05 38.09 12.11
N GLY A 284 37.79 37.68 12.22
CA GLY A 284 36.75 37.87 11.20
C GLY A 284 35.42 38.29 11.81
N GLU A 285 35.37 39.51 12.34
CA GLU A 285 34.17 40.10 12.97
C GLU A 285 33.00 40.25 11.99
N SER A 286 31.79 39.88 12.41
CA SER A 286 30.53 40.21 11.72
C SER A 286 29.32 40.01 12.65
N ASP A 287 28.76 41.10 13.15
CA ASP A 287 27.52 41.11 13.93
C ASP A 287 26.32 40.52 13.16
N ASN A 288 25.45 39.80 13.87
CA ASN A 288 24.08 40.29 13.96
C ASN A 288 23.40 39.92 15.28
N LYS A 289 22.54 40.83 15.75
CA LYS A 289 22.08 40.90 17.14
C LYS A 289 20.56 40.78 17.23
N SER A 290 20.05 40.05 18.22
CA SER A 290 18.67 40.18 18.70
C SER A 290 18.56 39.82 20.18
N ASP A 291 18.12 40.75 21.01
CA ASP A 291 18.08 40.62 22.49
C ASP A 291 16.76 40.02 22.99
N ASN A 292 16.84 39.16 24.03
CA ASN A 292 16.19 39.28 25.36
C ASN A 292 15.98 37.89 26.01
N ASN A 293 16.67 37.53 27.09
CA ASN A 293 16.51 37.94 28.50
C ASN A 293 15.44 37.16 29.29
N ASN A 294 15.88 36.25 30.15
CA ASN A 294 15.91 36.37 31.63
C ASN A 294 16.80 35.20 32.17
N ASN A 295 17.86 35.37 32.96
CA ASN A 295 18.00 35.97 34.31
C ASN A 295 17.37 35.08 35.40
N SER A 296 18.03 34.55 36.46
CA SER A 296 19.41 34.66 37.01
C SER A 296 19.98 33.22 37.33
N THR A 297 21.02 32.89 38.14
CA THR A 297 21.84 33.58 39.18
C THR A 297 23.20 32.89 39.43
N ASP A 298 24.14 33.67 39.99
CA ASP A 298 25.47 33.43 40.58
C ASP A 298 25.91 32.08 41.24
N ASN A 299 27.02 31.53 40.73
CA ASN A 299 28.33 31.34 41.42
C ASN A 299 28.44 30.29 42.60
N PRO A 300 29.59 30.09 43.31
CA PRO A 300 30.41 28.87 43.07
C PRO A 300 30.77 28.00 44.29
N ASN A 301 30.98 26.69 44.07
CA ASN A 301 32.06 25.89 44.71
C ASN A 301 32.12 24.44 44.17
N GLY A 302 33.15 24.12 43.38
CA GLY A 302 33.39 22.75 42.88
C GLY A 302 34.10 21.86 43.91
N GLY A 303 33.37 21.37 44.91
CA GLY A 303 33.91 20.56 46.03
C GLY A 303 33.47 19.10 46.02
N GLY A 304 33.66 18.38 44.91
CA GLY A 304 33.19 17.00 44.75
C GLY A 304 33.95 15.98 45.62
N ARG A 305 33.22 15.13 46.35
CA ARG A 305 33.78 13.93 47.01
C ARG A 305 33.95 12.82 45.98
N LEU A 306 35.13 12.20 45.97
CA LEU A 306 35.40 11.00 45.17
C LEU A 306 34.66 9.78 45.75
N THR A 307 33.92 9.07 44.91
CA THR A 307 33.34 7.75 45.16
C THR A 307 33.62 6.89 43.91
N PRO A 308 34.14 5.65 44.00
CA PRO A 308 34.78 5.02 42.83
C PRO A 308 33.85 4.60 41.68
N ASN A 309 32.62 4.16 41.95
CA ASN A 309 31.86 3.32 40.99
C ASN A 309 31.07 4.08 39.88
N ASN A 310 31.40 5.35 39.60
CA ASN A 310 30.75 6.15 38.54
C ASN A 310 31.75 6.78 37.53
N GLN A 311 32.91 6.14 37.32
CA GLN A 311 33.93 6.56 36.35
C GLN A 311 34.37 5.37 35.49
N ILE A 312 34.28 5.49 34.17
CA ILE A 312 34.82 4.54 33.17
C ILE A 312 35.39 5.35 31.99
N ILE A 313 36.29 4.75 31.21
CA ILE A 313 36.96 5.27 30.00
C ILE A 313 38.15 6.22 30.28
N ASP A 314 38.03 7.28 31.07
CA ASP A 314 39.12 8.28 31.25
C ASP A 314 39.66 8.46 32.68
N GLY A 315 38.99 7.89 33.68
CA GLY A 315 39.31 8.05 35.11
C GLY A 315 39.14 9.49 35.64
N LYS A 316 38.40 10.36 34.93
CA LYS A 316 38.27 11.80 35.22
C LYS A 316 36.84 12.30 35.11
N THR A 317 36.04 11.77 34.19
CA THR A 317 34.65 12.20 33.97
C THR A 317 33.68 11.44 34.89
N TYR A 318 32.92 12.19 35.68
CA TYR A 318 31.95 11.66 36.65
C TYR A 318 30.52 11.75 36.10
N TYR A 319 29.88 10.61 35.91
CA TYR A 319 28.52 10.52 35.35
C TYR A 319 27.41 10.37 36.39
N GLY A 320 27.75 10.41 37.69
CA GLY A 320 26.82 10.12 38.78
C GLY A 320 25.72 11.16 39.02
N ASP A 321 25.83 12.36 38.46
CA ASP A 321 24.84 13.43 38.61
C ASP A 321 23.82 13.42 37.47
N TYR A 322 24.30 13.34 36.22
CA TYR A 322 23.46 13.23 35.01
C TYR A 322 22.41 12.10 35.12
N TYR A 323 22.82 10.95 35.65
CA TYR A 323 21.94 9.80 35.87
C TYR A 323 20.83 10.05 36.90
N LYS A 324 21.05 10.92 37.89
CA LYS A 324 20.01 11.28 38.87
C LYS A 324 19.00 12.25 38.29
N ASP A 325 19.48 13.28 37.60
CA ASP A 325 18.61 14.31 37.00
C ASP A 325 17.67 13.70 35.95
N GLU A 326 18.16 12.80 35.07
CA GLU A 326 17.31 12.06 34.14
C GLU A 326 16.33 11.09 34.84
N LYS A 327 16.77 10.40 35.90
CA LYS A 327 15.89 9.49 36.67
C LYS A 327 14.74 10.26 37.33
N ASP A 328 15.02 11.35 38.02
CA ASP A 328 14.01 12.14 38.71
C ASP A 328 13.04 12.83 37.72
N GLN A 329 13.53 13.26 36.55
CA GLN A 329 12.67 13.76 35.48
C GLN A 329 11.73 12.67 34.92
N ALA A 330 12.27 11.50 34.54
CA ALA A 330 11.48 10.38 34.04
C ALA A 330 10.45 9.88 35.05
N MET A 331 10.82 9.88 36.35
CA MET A 331 9.94 9.48 37.45
C MET A 331 8.83 10.52 37.69
N SER A 332 9.12 11.81 37.56
CA SER A 332 8.15 12.91 37.64
C SER A 332 7.08 12.82 36.53
N ASP A 333 7.49 12.63 35.28
CA ASP A 333 6.59 12.53 34.13
C ASP A 333 5.71 11.27 34.21
N THR A 334 6.31 10.13 34.58
CA THR A 334 5.61 8.85 34.82
C THR A 334 4.60 8.98 35.96
N THR A 335 4.96 9.65 37.06
CA THR A 335 4.06 9.87 38.21
C THR A 335 2.91 10.81 37.85
N SER A 336 3.17 11.85 37.06
CA SER A 336 2.17 12.87 36.69
C SER A 336 1.15 12.40 35.66
N ASN A 337 1.49 11.43 34.81
CA ASN A 337 0.58 10.92 33.78
C ASN A 337 -0.67 10.21 34.37
N SER A 338 -1.86 10.77 34.19
CA SER A 338 -3.12 10.21 34.73
C SER A 338 -3.69 9.02 33.93
N GLU A 339 -3.13 8.69 32.76
CA GLU A 339 -3.62 7.59 31.90
C GLU A 339 -2.93 6.25 32.17
N MET A 340 -1.83 6.23 32.92
CA MET A 340 -1.06 5.01 33.23
C MET A 340 -1.58 4.28 34.47
N THR A 341 -1.62 2.95 34.40
CA THR A 341 -2.04 2.07 35.50
C THR A 341 -1.00 2.07 36.62
N LYS A 342 -1.43 1.75 37.86
CA LYS A 342 -0.51 1.72 39.02
C LYS A 342 0.63 0.73 38.82
N ASP A 343 0.32 -0.43 38.26
CA ASP A 343 1.27 -1.54 38.09
C ASP A 343 2.35 -1.19 37.06
N ASP A 344 2.01 -0.40 36.03
CA ASP A 344 2.97 0.13 35.05
C ASP A 344 3.95 1.12 35.70
N LYS A 345 3.44 2.00 36.58
CA LYS A 345 4.27 2.97 37.31
C LYS A 345 5.22 2.29 38.30
N THR A 346 4.75 1.25 39.00
CA THR A 346 5.61 0.42 39.85
C THR A 346 6.70 -0.26 39.01
N SER A 347 6.34 -0.87 37.87
CA SER A 347 7.29 -1.57 36.99
C SER A 347 8.40 -0.65 36.47
N ILE A 348 8.11 0.63 36.24
CA ILE A 348 9.10 1.64 35.82
C ILE A 348 9.99 2.06 37.01
N SER A 349 9.44 2.21 38.22
CA SER A 349 10.25 2.41 39.43
C SER A 349 11.22 1.25 39.64
N ASP A 350 10.71 0.02 39.64
CA ASP A 350 11.49 -1.20 39.85
C ASP A 350 12.64 -1.32 38.84
N TYR A 351 12.42 -0.90 37.58
CA TYR A 351 13.48 -0.81 36.57
C TYR A 351 14.56 0.21 36.95
N PHE A 352 14.19 1.47 37.19
CA PHE A 352 15.15 2.53 37.54
C PHE A 352 15.82 2.33 38.90
N ASP A 353 15.25 1.55 39.80
CA ASP A 353 15.87 1.13 41.06
C ASP A 353 16.82 -0.07 40.84
N ALA A 354 16.47 -1.02 39.98
CA ALA A 354 17.35 -2.14 39.62
C ALA A 354 18.63 -1.70 38.91
N ILE A 355 18.57 -0.70 38.01
CA ILE A 355 19.79 -0.14 37.36
C ILE A 355 20.51 0.93 38.20
N ALA A 356 19.90 1.44 39.28
CA ALA A 356 20.57 2.30 40.27
C ALA A 356 21.25 1.51 41.40
N THR A 357 20.91 0.22 41.58
CA THR A 357 21.46 -0.64 42.64
C THR A 357 22.77 -1.28 42.17
N ASP A 358 23.89 -0.79 42.70
CA ASP A 358 25.22 -1.34 42.45
C ASP A 358 25.31 -2.81 42.89
N PRO A 359 25.77 -3.75 42.03
CA PRO A 359 25.90 -5.16 42.40
C PRO A 359 26.96 -5.44 43.49
N SER A 360 27.83 -4.49 43.84
CA SER A 360 28.85 -4.65 44.89
C SER A 360 28.31 -4.55 46.33
N GLU A 361 27.09 -4.06 46.55
CA GLU A 361 26.54 -3.84 47.91
C GLU A 361 25.77 -5.07 48.47
N LYS A 362 26.16 -6.30 48.07
CA LYS A 362 25.50 -7.55 48.50
C LYS A 362 26.38 -8.55 49.27
N GLU A 363 27.51 -8.10 49.83
CA GLU A 363 28.40 -8.92 50.67
C GLU A 363 28.79 -8.29 52.05
N ASP A 364 27.83 -7.86 52.89
CA ASP A 364 28.06 -7.90 54.36
C ASP A 364 26.80 -8.00 55.22
N ASP A 365 25.96 -9.02 55.00
CA ASP A 365 24.81 -9.31 55.88
C ASP A 365 24.70 -10.81 56.24
N SER A 366 25.86 -11.40 56.59
CA SER A 366 25.94 -12.82 57.03
C SER A 366 26.79 -13.06 58.29
N LYS A 367 26.95 -12.04 59.15
CA LYS A 367 27.58 -12.16 60.49
C LYS A 367 27.01 -11.21 61.54
N THR A 368 26.01 -11.68 62.30
CA THR A 368 26.11 -11.91 63.77
C THR A 368 24.83 -12.58 64.28
#